data_AF-A0A1G3QJF2-F1
#
_entry.id   AF-A0A1G3QJF2-F1
#
_cell.length_a   1.000
_cell.length_b   1.000
_cell.length_c   1.000
_cell.angle_alpha   90.00
_cell.angle_beta   90.00
_cell.angle_gamma   90.00
#
_symmetry.space_group_name_H-M   'P 1'
#
loop_
_entity.id
_entity.type
_entity.pdbx_description
1 polymer ?
#
loop_
_entity_poly.entity_id
_entity_poly.type
_entity_poly.pdbx_seq_one_letter_code
_entity_poly.pdbx_strand_id
1 'polypeptide(L)' 'MIIPLDKLLRYNENKYIFSRATMEAVEKIGNMKKFPDDETKWKVVPHILQLMLNDDIKFDYNPELEAEQN' A
#
# COMPACT_ATOMS: atom_id res chain seq x y z
N MET A 1 -7.09 -8.70 -12.12
CA MET A 1 -7.07 -8.68 -10.65
C MET A 1 -8.13 -7.68 -10.21
N ILE A 2 -9.11 -8.11 -9.44
CA ILE A 2 -10.22 -7.26 -9.00
C ILE A 2 -9.80 -6.61 -7.69
N ILE A 3 -9.72 -5.28 -7.65
CA ILE A 3 -9.53 -4.55 -6.40
C ILE A 3 -10.81 -4.76 -5.57
N PRO A 4 -10.71 -5.17 -4.29
CA PRO A 4 -11.89 -5.33 -3.43
C PRO A 4 -12.45 -3.94 -3.08
N LEU A 5 -13.25 -3.41 -4.01
CA LEU A 5 -13.84 -2.08 -3.94
C LEU A 5 -14.73 -1.93 -2.69
N ASP A 6 -15.37 -3.04 -2.29
CA ASP A 6 -16.14 -3.14 -1.06
C ASP A 6 -15.27 -2.87 0.18
N LYS A 7 -14.06 -3.43 0.24
CA LYS A 7 -13.11 -3.15 1.33
C LYS A 7 -12.63 -1.71 1.30
N LEU A 8 -12.33 -1.18 0.12
CA LEU A 8 -11.89 0.22 -0.03
C LEU A 8 -12.98 1.20 0.41
N LEU A 9 -14.24 0.95 0.03
CA LEU A 9 -15.38 1.79 0.40
C LEU A 9 -15.73 1.66 1.89
N ARG A 10 -15.49 0.49 2.49
CA ARG A 10 -15.70 0.21 3.91
C ARG A 10 -14.50 0.52 4.81
N TYR A 11 -13.38 0.97 4.23
CA TYR A 11 -12.20 1.35 5.01
C TYR A 11 -12.57 2.52 5.92
N ASN A 12 -12.63 2.24 7.22
CA ASN A 12 -13.17 3.15 8.23
C ASN A 12 -12.08 4.00 8.92
N GLU A 13 -10.80 3.71 8.66
CA GLU A 13 -9.69 4.46 9.20
C GLU A 13 -9.38 5.70 8.33
N ASN A 14 -8.30 6.40 8.67
CA ASN A 14 -7.90 7.61 7.97
C ASN A 14 -7.45 7.30 6.53
N LYS A 15 -8.34 7.57 5.58
CA LYS A 15 -8.13 7.34 4.13
C LYS A 15 -6.93 8.09 3.56
N TYR A 16 -6.59 9.25 4.11
CA TYR A 16 -5.42 10.04 3.65
C TYR A 16 -4.12 9.35 4.03
N ILE A 17 -4.03 8.86 5.27
CA ILE A 17 -2.89 8.11 5.78
C ILE A 17 -2.72 6.82 4.97
N PHE A 18 -3.81 6.07 4.78
CA PHE A 18 -3.82 4.86 3.95
C PHE A 18 -3.35 5.12 2.52
N SER A 19 -3.84 6.20 1.89
CA SER A 19 -3.47 6.55 0.52
C SER A 19 -1.99 6.90 0.42
N ARG A 20 -1.46 7.69 1.37
CA ARG A 20 -0.03 8.04 1.43
C ARG A 20 0.84 6.81 1.63
N ALA A 21 0.49 5.95 2.58
CA ALA A 21 1.18 4.70 2.85
C ALA A 21 1.18 3.77 1.62
N THR A 22 0.06 3.70 0.89
CA THR A 22 -0.06 2.90 -0.33
C THR A 22 0.87 3.41 -1.42
N MET A 23 1.00 4.73 -1.58
CA MET A 23 1.93 5.33 -2.54
C MET A 23 3.39 5.08 -2.16
N GLU A 24 3.72 5.17 -0.88
CA GLU A 24 5.07 4.88 -0.39
C GLU A 24 5.44 3.39 -0.57
N ALA A 25 4.47 2.49 -0.39
CA ALA A 25 4.62 1.07 -0.66
C ALA A 25 4.88 0.78 -2.16
N VAL A 26 4.27 1.55 -3.06
CA VAL A 26 4.55 1.49 -4.51
C VAL A 26 5.99 1.87 -4.82
N GLU A 27 6.55 2.89 -4.17
CA GLU A 27 7.94 3.30 -4.36
C GLU A 27 8.93 2.22 -3.86
N LYS A 28 8.57 1.53 -2.77
CA LYS A 28 9.38 0.47 -2.14
C LYS A 28 9.22 -0.91 -2.78
N ILE A 29 8.57 -1.00 -3.94
CA ILE A 29 8.24 -2.27 -4.60
C ILE A 29 9.45 -3.16 -4.90
N GLY A 30 10.60 -2.56 -5.21
CA GLY A 30 11.86 -3.29 -5.46
C GLY A 30 12.36 -4.11 -4.28
N ASN A 31 11.87 -3.82 -3.07
CA ASN A 31 12.23 -4.52 -1.84
C ASN A 31 11.16 -5.55 -1.40
N MET A 32 10.08 -5.74 -2.16
CA MET A 32 8.98 -6.63 -1.80
C MET A 32 9.14 -8.03 -2.41
N LYS A 33 9.46 -9.02 -1.57
CA LYS A 33 9.59 -10.44 -1.98
C LYS A 33 8.34 -11.06 -2.63
N LYS A 34 7.15 -10.53 -2.32
CA LYS A 34 5.86 -11.04 -2.83
C LYS A 34 5.44 -10.41 -4.16
N PHE A 35 6.19 -9.45 -4.70
CA PHE A 35 5.78 -8.76 -5.91
C PHE A 35 6.13 -9.58 -7.16
N PRO A 36 5.20 -9.77 -8.11
CA PRO A 36 5.47 -10.54 -9.33
C PRO A 36 6.50 -9.83 -10.23
N ASP A 37 7.54 -10.57 -10.61
CA ASP A 37 8.57 -10.12 -11.56
C ASP A 37 8.24 -10.40 -13.03
N ASP A 38 7.04 -10.92 -13.30
CA ASP A 38 6.58 -11.32 -14.63
C ASP A 38 5.87 -10.18 -15.41
N GLU A 39 5.28 -10.50 -16.57
CA GLU A 39 4.56 -9.56 -17.43
C GLU A 39 3.37 -8.84 -16.77
N THR A 40 2.95 -9.25 -15.56
CA THR A 40 1.91 -8.54 -14.80
C THR A 40 2.42 -7.31 -14.04
N LYS A 41 3.72 -7.00 -14.13
CA LYS A 41 4.38 -5.86 -13.48
C LYS A 41 3.66 -4.52 -13.67
N TRP A 42 3.03 -4.28 -14.82
CA TRP A 42 2.27 -3.04 -15.07
C TRP A 42 1.07 -2.83 -14.13
N LYS A 43 0.65 -3.86 -13.38
CA LYS A 43 -0.44 -3.80 -12.38
C LYS A 43 0.07 -3.53 -10.95
N VAL A 44 1.17 -2.79 -10.80
CA VAL A 44 1.75 -2.39 -9.51
C VAL A 44 0.70 -1.88 -8.52
N VAL A 45 -0.02 -0.82 -8.89
CA VAL A 45 -0.90 -0.09 -7.97
C VAL A 45 -2.07 -0.97 -7.48
N PRO A 46 -2.82 -1.68 -8.35
CA PRO A 46 -3.85 -2.63 -7.90
C PRO A 46 -3.32 -3.72 -6.96
N HIS A 47 -2.09 -4.19 -7.18
CA HIS A 47 -1.50 -5.27 -6.39
C HIS A 47 -1.09 -4.81 -4.99
N ILE A 48 -0.41 -3.66 -4.89
CA ILE A 48 -0.08 -3.04 -3.60
C ILE A 48 -1.37 -2.75 -2.81
N LEU A 49 -2.40 -2.20 -3.46
CA LEU A 49 -3.70 -1.98 -2.83
C LEU A 49 -4.32 -3.26 -2.29
N GLN A 50 -4.26 -4.36 -3.06
CA GLN A 50 -4.76 -5.65 -2.59
C GLN A 50 -3.97 -6.14 -1.37
N LEU A 51 -2.64 -6.02 -1.38
CA LEU A 51 -1.79 -6.45 -0.26
C LEU A 51 -2.08 -5.62 1.01
N MET A 52 -2.23 -4.29 0.87
CA MET A 52 -2.63 -3.41 1.97
C MET A 52 -4.02 -3.76 2.50
N LEU A 53 -5.02 -3.95 1.63
CA LEU A 53 -6.41 -4.29 2.02
C LEU A 53 -6.57 -5.71 2.58
N ASN A 54 -5.54 -6.55 2.46
CA ASN A 54 -5.48 -7.88 3.05
C ASN A 54 -4.53 -7.95 4.26
N ASP A 55 -4.02 -6.80 4.73
CA ASP A 55 -3.05 -6.71 5.83
C ASP A 55 -1.75 -7.49 5.60
N ASP A 56 -1.43 -7.83 4.34
CA ASP A 56 -0.17 -8.47 3.94
C ASP A 56 1.00 -7.47 4.01
N ILE A 57 0.71 -6.19 3.83
CA ILE A 57 1.62 -5.06 4.04
C ILE A 57 0.98 -4.19 5.11
N LYS A 58 1.71 -4.00 6.22
CA LYS A 58 1.31 -3.08 7.28
C LYS A 58 2.13 -1.81 7.17
N PHE A 59 1.44 -0.71 7.35
CA PHE A 59 2.08 0.58 7.56
C PHE A 59 1.97 0.90 9.05
N ASP A 60 3.10 1.25 9.65
CA ASP A 60 3.18 1.68 11.04
C ASP A 60 3.39 3.20 11.05
N TYR A 61 2.33 3.94 11.39
CA TYR A 61 2.44 5.40 11.46
C TYR A 61 3.15 5.78 12.76
N ASN A 62 4.43 6.13 12.67
CA ASN A 62 5.10 6.81 13.77
C ASN A 62 5.23 8.30 13.46
N PRO A 63 4.36 9.17 14.01
CA PRO A 63 4.43 10.61 13.78
C PRO A 63 5.73 11.25 14.27
N GLU A 64 6.48 10.59 15.16
CA GLU A 64 7.75 11.10 15.70
C GLU A 64 8.89 10.99 14.69
N LEU A 65 8.84 10.03 13.75
CA LEU A 65 9.90 9.83 12.74
C LEU A 65 9.81 10.82 11.56
N GLU A 66 8.64 11.39 11.28
CA GLU A 66 8.45 12.36 10.19
C GLU A 66 8.84 13.80 10.58
N ALA A 67 8.88 14.11 11.88
CA ALA A 67 9.24 15.43 12.39
C ALA A 67 10.75 15.71 12.29
N GLU A 68 11.60 14.68 12.26
CA GLU A 68 13.06 14.82 12.19
C GLU A 68 13.61 15.05 10.77
N GLN A 69 12.76 14.95 9.73
CA GLN A 69 13.17 15.09 8.33
C GLN A 69 12.78 16.44 7.70
N ASN A 70 12.25 17.39 8.46
CA ASN A 70 11.88 18.73 7.99
C ASN A 70 12.67 19.85 8.66
#